data_AF-A0A183S8D7-F1
#
_entry.id   AF-A0A183S8D7-F1
#
_cell.length_a   1.000
_cell.length_b   1.000
_cell.length_c   1.000
_cell.angle_alpha   90.00
_cell.angle_beta   90.00
_cell.angle_gamma   90.00
#
_symmetry.space_group_name_H-M   'P 1'
#
loop_
_entity.id
_entity.type
_entity.pdbx_description
1 polymer ?
#
loop_
_entity_poly.entity_id
_entity_poly.type
_entity_poly.pdbx_seq_one_letter_code
_entity_poly.pdbx_strand_id
1 'polypeptide(L)'
;MQDAWMTRKTEELQGFTDRNEGMNFFAATKAVYGPPLKGVAPLLNADVTTWLTEKSQMVKRWVRHLRRALNCSSGISDNFID
;
A
#
# COMPACT_ATOMS: atom_id res chain seq x y z
N MET A 1 5.00 8.95 25.19
CA MET A 1 3.96 7.89 25.30
C MET A 1 3.60 7.30 23.93
N GLN A 2 3.47 8.12 22.90
CA GLN A 2 3.14 7.67 21.53
C GLN A 2 4.26 6.82 20.89
N ASP A 3 5.52 7.15 21.18
CA ASP A 3 6.69 6.46 20.61
C ASP A 3 6.79 5.00 21.06
N ALA A 4 6.58 4.71 22.35
CA ALA A 4 6.64 3.34 22.88
C ALA A 4 5.53 2.44 22.31
N TRP A 5 4.35 3.00 22.03
CA TRP A 5 3.26 2.27 21.38
C TRP A 5 3.58 1.98 19.91
N MET A 6 4.13 2.96 19.17
CA MET A 6 4.55 2.78 17.78
C MET A 6 5.67 1.76 17.64
N THR A 7 6.71 1.84 18.49
CA THR A 7 7.83 0.88 18.50
C THR A 7 7.32 -0.55 18.68
N ARG A 8 6.45 -0.79 19.67
CA ARG A 8 5.87 -2.11 19.91
C ARG A 8 5.05 -2.62 18.72
N LYS A 9 4.34 -1.74 18.02
CA LYS A 9 3.58 -2.11 16.81
C LYS A 9 4.48 -2.44 15.63
N THR A 10 5.62 -1.78 15.49
CA THR A 10 6.61 -2.11 14.46
C THR A 10 7.27 -3.45 14.71
N GLU A 11 7.62 -3.76 15.97
CA GLU A 11 8.17 -5.07 16.36
C GLU A 11 7.18 -6.21 16.12
N GLU A 12 5.91 -6.00 16.44
CA GLU A 12 4.83 -6.97 16.20
C GLU A 12 4.67 -7.26 14.70
N LEU A 13 4.69 -6.22 13.86
CA LEU A 13 4.60 -6.35 12.40
C LEU A 13 5.83 -7.04 11.81
N GLN A 14 7.03 -6.68 12.27
CA GLN A 14 8.28 -7.32 11.84
C GLN A 14 8.29 -8.81 12.19
N GLY A 15 7.85 -9.17 13.40
CA GLY A 15 7.75 -10.56 13.83
C GLY A 15 6.85 -11.43 12.94
N PHE A 16 5.77 -10.85 12.37
CA PHE A 16 4.94 -11.55 11.39
C PHE A 16 5.63 -11.70 10.03
N THR A 17 6.42 -10.71 9.61
CA THR A 17 7.22 -10.79 8.38
C THR A 17 8.31 -11.85 8.51
N ASP A 18 9.04 -11.87 9.62
CA ASP A 18 10.13 -12.82 9.87
C ASP A 18 9.64 -14.27 9.95
N ARG A 19 8.39 -14.47 10.40
CA ARG A 19 7.73 -15.79 10.47
C ARG A 19 6.96 -16.17 9.20
N ASN A 20 6.98 -15.32 8.16
CA ASN A 20 6.20 -15.50 6.94
C ASN A 20 4.69 -15.65 7.18
N GLU A 21 4.17 -15.02 8.24
CA GLU A 21 2.76 -15.09 8.65
C GLU A 21 1.95 -13.95 8.01
N GLY A 22 1.80 -13.99 6.68
CA GLY A 22 1.16 -12.92 5.92
C GLY A 22 -0.29 -12.60 6.32
N MET A 23 -1.07 -13.59 6.78
CA MET A 23 -2.44 -13.35 7.26
C MET A 23 -2.46 -12.59 8.59
N ASN A 24 -1.54 -12.89 9.50
CA ASN A 24 -1.43 -12.22 10.79
C ASN A 24 -0.89 -10.79 10.62
N PHE A 25 0.07 -10.60 9.72
CA PHE A 25 0.53 -9.27 9.32
C PHE A 25 -0.63 -8.40 8.79
N PHE A 26 -1.46 -8.96 7.91
CA PHE A 26 -2.63 -8.26 7.35
C PHE A 26 -3.68 -7.92 8.41
N ALA A 27 -3.94 -8.84 9.35
CA ALA A 27 -4.87 -8.59 10.46
C ALA A 27 -4.35 -7.51 11.42
N ALA A 28 -3.05 -7.53 11.75
CA ALA A 28 -2.42 -6.55 12.62
C ALA A 28 -2.39 -5.15 12.01
N THR A 29 -2.08 -5.02 10.71
CA THR A 29 -2.15 -3.74 10.00
C THR A 29 -3.58 -3.20 9.93
N LYS A 30 -4.58 -4.07 9.69
CA LYS A 30 -6.00 -3.70 9.79
C LYS A 30 -6.39 -3.19 11.18
N ALA A 31 -5.80 -3.71 12.25
CA ALA A 31 -6.09 -3.25 13.61
C ALA A 31 -5.44 -1.90 13.92
N VAL A 32 -4.22 -1.64 13.43
CA VAL A 32 -3.49 -0.37 13.63
C VAL A 32 -4.15 0.79 12.88
N TYR A 33 -4.50 0.56 11.61
CA TYR A 33 -5.13 1.58 10.77
C TYR A 33 -6.66 1.58 10.85
N GLY A 34 -7.23 0.64 11.62
CA GLY A 34 -8.67 0.43 11.76
C GLY A 34 -9.31 -0.27 10.54
N PRO A 35 -10.64 -0.55 10.62
CA PRO A 35 -11.42 -0.88 9.43
C PRO A 35 -11.12 0.16 8.35
N PRO A 36 -11.11 -0.20 7.04
CA PRO A 36 -10.92 0.80 6.00
C PRO A 36 -11.85 1.96 6.30
N LEU A 37 -11.26 3.13 6.58
CA LEU A 37 -11.96 4.36 6.90
C LEU A 37 -13.15 4.44 5.94
N LYS A 38 -14.39 4.44 6.45
CA LYS A 38 -15.64 4.36 5.66
C LYS A 38 -15.44 5.01 4.29
N GLY A 39 -15.33 4.15 3.29
CA GLY A 39 -14.69 4.53 2.04
C GLY A 39 -13.68 3.45 1.69
N VAL A 40 -14.14 2.46 0.93
CA VAL A 40 -13.32 2.04 -0.21
C VAL A 40 -12.85 3.35 -0.82
N ALA A 41 -11.60 3.76 -0.61
CA ALA A 41 -10.97 4.65 -1.54
C ALA A 41 -10.90 3.76 -2.76
N PRO A 42 -11.78 3.93 -3.77
CA PRO A 42 -11.42 3.40 -5.05
C PRO A 42 -10.07 4.07 -5.29
N LEU A 43 -9.10 3.36 -5.85
CA LEU A 43 -8.03 4.08 -6.53
C LEU A 43 -8.76 5.01 -7.52
N LEU A 44 -8.96 6.27 -7.10
CA LEU A 44 -9.76 7.28 -7.78
C LEU A 44 -9.15 7.32 -9.17
N ASN A 45 -9.83 6.71 -10.14
CA ASN A 45 -9.61 7.09 -11.52
C ASN A 45 -10.12 8.53 -11.56
N ALA A 46 -9.35 9.40 -12.18
CA ALA A 46 -9.73 10.79 -12.40
C ALA A 46 -11.14 10.92 -13.03
N ASP A 47 -11.60 9.85 -13.67
CA ASP A 47 -12.93 9.70 -14.24
C ASP A 47 -13.88 9.02 -13.24
N VAL A 48 -14.39 9.84 -12.33
CA VAL A 48 -15.48 9.53 -11.40
C VAL A 48 -16.67 8.94 -12.18
N THR A 49 -17.03 7.66 -11.98
CA THR A 49 -18.44 7.17 -11.92
C THR A 49 -18.66 5.64 -11.89
N THR A 50 -17.65 4.77 -11.99
CA THR A 50 -17.91 3.31 -11.88
C THR A 50 -17.05 2.70 -10.79
N TRP A 51 -17.70 2.32 -9.68
CA TRP A 51 -17.09 1.53 -8.62
C TRP A 51 -16.36 0.34 -9.24
N LEU A 52 -15.05 0.22 -8.97
CA LEU A 52 -14.25 -0.96 -9.30
C LEU A 52 -14.56 -2.07 -8.29
N THR A 53 -15.83 -2.44 -8.14
CA THR A 53 -16.31 -3.52 -7.26
C THR A 53 -15.85 -4.89 -7.75
N GLU A 54 -15.48 -5.01 -9.03
CA GLU A 54 -14.87 -6.21 -9.56
C GLU A 54 -13.38 -6.28 -9.21
N LYS A 55 -13.03 -7.21 -8.31
CA LYS A 55 -11.64 -7.56 -7.94
C LYS A 55 -10.70 -7.68 -9.15
N SER A 56 -11.20 -8.18 -10.27
CA SER A 56 -10.47 -8.31 -11.55
C SER A 56 -10.00 -6.96 -12.12
N GLN A 57 -10.85 -5.92 -12.07
CA GLN A 57 -10.50 -4.60 -12.59
C GLN A 57 -9.49 -3.89 -11.69
N MET A 58 -9.57 -4.11 -10.38
CA MET A 58 -8.57 -3.65 -9.42
C MET A 58 -7.21 -4.29 -9.72
N VAL A 59 -7.13 -5.62 -9.87
CA VAL A 59 -5.87 -6.33 -10.21
C VAL A 59 -5.28 -5.82 -11.52
N LYS A 60 -6.09 -5.65 -12.58
CA LYS A 60 -5.63 -5.10 -13.86
C LYS A 60 -5.00 -3.70 -13.70
N ARG A 61 -5.55 -2.88 -12.81
CA ARG A 61 -5.06 -1.54 -12.55
C ARG A 61 -3.79 -1.53 -11.70
N TRP A 62 -3.69 -2.40 -10.70
CA TRP A 62 -2.45 -2.62 -9.95
C TRP A 62 -1.32 -3.08 -10.86
N VAL A 63 -1.55 -4.05 -11.75
CA VAL A 63 -0.55 -4.51 -12.72
C VAL A 63 -0.10 -3.37 -13.63
N ARG A 64 -1.03 -2.51 -14.07
CA ARG A 64 -0.69 -1.33 -14.90
C ARG A 64 0.18 -0.33 -14.14
N HIS A 65 -0.18 -0.02 -12.90
CA HIS A 65 0.58 0.91 -12.06
C HIS A 65 1.95 0.35 -11.66
N LEU A 66 2.03 -0.91 -11.23
CA LEU A 66 3.28 -1.58 -10.93
C LEU A 66 4.18 -1.68 -12.16
N ARG A 67 3.64 -2.04 -13.32
CA ARG A 67 4.41 -2.08 -14.56
C ARG A 67 4.93 -0.70 -14.93
N ARG A 68 4.15 0.37 -14.75
CA ARG A 68 4.64 1.74 -14.97
C ARG A 68 5.68 2.16 -13.94
N ALA A 69 5.51 1.83 -12.66
CA ALA A 69 6.48 2.13 -11.61
C ALA A 69 7.82 1.39 -11.83
N LEU A 70 7.75 0.12 -12.21
CA LEU A 70 8.93 -0.73 -12.45
C LEU A 70 9.60 -0.43 -13.81
N ASN A 71 8.84 -0.04 -14.83
CA ASN A 71 9.37 0.35 -16.14
C ASN A 71 9.65 1.85 -16.26
N CYS A 72 9.27 2.67 -15.27
CA CYS A 72 9.85 3.99 -15.07
C CYS A 72 11.30 3.76 -14.62
N SER A 73 12.15 3.40 -15.59
CA SER A 73 13.55 3.77 -15.56
C SER A 73 13.56 5.24 -15.19
N SER A 74 14.02 5.55 -13.99
CA SER A 74 14.37 6.89 -13.62
C SER A 74 15.32 7.36 -14.70
N GLY A 75 14.82 8.18 -15.63
CA GLY A 75 15.65 9.12 -16.34
C GLY A 75 16.22 10.01 -15.27
N ILE A 76 17.28 9.54 -14.61
CA ILE A 76 18.20 10.39 -13.88
C ILE A 76 18.78 11.23 -14.99
N SER A 77 18.13 12.37 -15.27
CA SER A 77 18.78 13.41 -16.03
C SER A 77 19.89 13.90 -15.12
N ASP A 78 21.11 13.58 -15.53
CA ASP A 78 22.34 14.08 -14.94
C ASP A 78 22.45 15.57 -15.27
N ASN A 79 21.71 16.40 -14.52
CA ASN A 79 21.75 17.85 -14.55
C ASN A 79 21.09 18.36 -13.25
N PHE A 80 21.69 19.21 -12.43
CA PHE A 80 22.87 20.04 -12.57
C PHE A 80 23.25 20.38 -11.12
N ILE A 81 24.48 20.08 -10.71
CA ILE A 81 25.07 20.73 -9.53
C ILE A 81 25.26 22.19 -9.96
N ASP A 82 24.53 23.11 -9.31
CA ASP A 82 24.95 24.50 -9.09
C ASP A 82 24.79 24.80 -7.60
#